data_AF-A0AAV9D0P8-F1
#
_entry.id   AF-A0AAV9D0P8-F1
#
_cell.length_a   1.000
_cell.length_b   1.000
_cell.length_c   1.000
_cell.angle_alpha   90.00
_cell.angle_beta   90.00
_cell.angle_gamma   90.00
#
_symmetry.space_group_name_H-M   'P 1'
#
loop_
_entity.id
_entity.type
_entity.pdbx_description
1 polymer ?
#
loop_
_entity_poly.entity_id
_entity_poly.type
_entity_poly.pdbx_seq_one_letter_code
_entity_poly.pdbx_strand_id
1 'polypeptide(L)'
;MCDSDHGPSIMGPSHRMFHSLIYTNNTSSATIALVDLWYDFPNGRNFNIIQNQLGKLLYDLEWDNGTSYYYTLDSNKECKALHFDVGVLRPDWLDSAEYLGREMMDWFDCNVWKKVDFITYYEDVVTKRPVHWVFFTQTFWFGRSAHVMTFEVGAVLEDEKWQAPVYCFEGKVEVTGRSGGIGSVTAEREYSKNGEERRGLRGLMGF
;
A
#
# COMPACT_ATOMS: atom_id res chain seq x y z
N MET A 1 -2.29 -15.83 -41.53
CA MET A 1 -1.60 -16.06 -40.25
C MET A 1 -1.80 -14.82 -39.41
N CYS A 2 -2.47 -14.93 -38.27
CA CYS A 2 -2.80 -13.77 -37.44
C CYS A 2 -1.57 -13.24 -36.71
N ASP A 3 -1.54 -11.92 -36.64
CA ASP A 3 -0.52 -11.00 -36.15
C ASP A 3 0.29 -11.45 -34.93
N SER A 4 1.60 -11.44 -35.10
CA SER A 4 2.59 -11.35 -34.05
C SER A 4 2.96 -9.88 -33.87
N ASP A 5 2.17 -9.13 -33.10
CA ASP A 5 2.61 -7.80 -32.68
C ASP A 5 1.93 -7.31 -31.39
N HIS A 6 2.78 -6.93 -30.41
CA HIS A 6 2.56 -6.09 -29.21
C HIS A 6 2.17 -6.78 -27.88
N GLY A 7 3.15 -7.01 -27.01
CA GLY A 7 2.98 -6.71 -25.57
C GLY A 7 3.10 -5.19 -25.34
N PRO A 8 2.77 -4.63 -24.16
CA PRO A 8 2.24 -5.21 -22.93
C PRO A 8 0.75 -4.84 -22.70
N SER A 9 0.02 -5.65 -21.94
CA SER A 9 -1.22 -5.16 -21.32
C SER A 9 -0.87 -4.49 -20.00
N ILE A 10 -0.57 -3.20 -20.11
CA ILE A 10 -0.55 -2.21 -19.04
C ILE A 10 -2.03 -1.94 -18.71
N MET A 11 -2.40 -1.83 -17.43
CA MET A 11 -3.75 -1.45 -17.00
C MET A 11 -4.28 -0.36 -17.92
N GLY A 12 -5.18 -0.75 -18.85
CA GLY A 12 -5.54 0.12 -19.97
C GLY A 12 -6.10 1.44 -19.45
N PRO A 13 -6.18 2.50 -20.28
CA PRO A 13 -6.71 3.80 -19.85
C PRO A 13 -8.07 3.71 -19.12
N SER A 14 -8.86 2.67 -19.40
CA SER A 14 -10.12 2.32 -18.75
C SER A 14 -9.98 1.88 -17.29
N HIS A 15 -8.88 1.23 -16.90
CA HIS A 15 -8.68 0.63 -15.56
C HIS A 15 -7.98 1.56 -14.56
N ARG A 16 -7.88 2.86 -14.87
CA ARG A 16 -7.23 3.84 -13.99
C ARG A 16 -8.08 4.23 -12.78
N MET A 17 -9.36 3.86 -12.79
CA MET A 17 -10.25 3.96 -11.63
C MET A 17 -11.08 2.68 -11.55
N PHE A 18 -11.16 2.08 -10.38
CA PHE A 18 -12.02 0.93 -10.15
C PHE A 18 -12.32 0.70 -8.67
N HIS A 19 -13.36 -0.08 -8.43
CA HIS A 19 -13.67 -0.68 -7.14
C HIS A 19 -13.56 -2.20 -7.22
N SER A 20 -13.06 -2.83 -6.16
CA SER A 20 -12.89 -4.28 -6.12
C SER A 20 -13.03 -4.84 -4.71
N LEU A 21 -13.73 -5.97 -4.60
CA LEU A 21 -13.65 -6.84 -3.44
C LEU A 21 -12.60 -7.92 -3.70
N ILE A 22 -11.66 -8.06 -2.76
CA ILE A 22 -10.52 -8.96 -2.87
C ILE A 22 -10.46 -9.85 -1.63
N TYR A 23 -10.36 -11.16 -1.86
CA TYR A 23 -10.03 -12.12 -0.80
C TYR A 23 -8.51 -12.26 -0.71
N THR A 24 -7.96 -12.16 0.48
CA THR A 24 -6.52 -12.34 0.71
C THR A 24 -6.25 -13.45 1.71
N ASN A 25 -5.23 -14.25 1.43
CA ASN A 25 -4.75 -15.31 2.31
C ASN A 25 -3.26 -15.11 2.57
N ASN A 26 -2.89 -14.98 3.83
CA ASN A 26 -1.50 -14.85 4.25
C ASN A 26 -1.11 -16.09 5.05
N THR A 27 -0.31 -16.97 4.43
CA THR A 27 0.13 -18.21 5.05
C THR A 27 1.25 -17.98 6.08
N SER A 28 1.96 -16.84 6.01
CA SER A 28 2.99 -16.49 6.99
C SER A 28 2.40 -16.13 8.36
N SER A 29 1.25 -15.47 8.40
CA SER A 29 0.54 -15.11 9.63
C SER A 29 -0.68 -15.98 9.93
N ALA A 30 -1.00 -16.94 9.05
CA ALA A 30 -2.23 -17.74 9.11
C ALA A 30 -3.50 -16.87 9.20
N THR A 31 -3.54 -15.76 8.45
CA THR A 31 -4.66 -14.82 8.47
C THR A 31 -5.31 -14.72 7.09
N ILE A 32 -6.62 -14.60 7.08
CA ILE A 32 -7.39 -14.29 5.88
C ILE A 32 -8.20 -13.00 6.09
N ALA A 33 -8.35 -12.24 5.02
CA ALA A 33 -9.05 -10.96 5.05
C ALA A 33 -9.82 -10.70 3.76
N LEU A 34 -10.93 -9.98 3.89
CA LEU A 34 -11.56 -9.31 2.77
C LEU A 34 -11.03 -7.88 2.70
N VAL A 35 -10.72 -7.44 1.49
CA VAL A 35 -10.29 -6.08 1.19
C VAL A 35 -11.30 -5.46 0.24
N ASP A 36 -11.86 -4.34 0.67
CA ASP A 36 -12.68 -3.45 -0.14
C ASP A 36 -11.76 -2.33 -0.65
N LEU A 37 -11.39 -2.43 -1.93
CA LEU A 37 -10.36 -1.64 -2.58
C LEU A 37 -10.98 -0.58 -3.50
N TRP A 38 -10.62 0.67 -3.26
CA TRP A 38 -10.89 1.79 -4.16
C TRP A 38 -9.58 2.30 -4.73
N TYR A 39 -9.47 2.27 -6.06
CA TYR A 39 -8.30 2.73 -6.78
C TYR A 39 -8.67 3.92 -7.66
N ASP A 40 -7.96 5.03 -7.51
CA ASP A 40 -8.19 6.26 -8.27
C ASP A 40 -6.85 6.91 -8.63
N PHE A 41 -6.23 6.38 -9.69
CA PHE A 41 -4.93 6.81 -10.15
C PHE A 41 -4.88 8.26 -10.67
N PRO A 42 -5.89 8.79 -11.41
CA PRO A 42 -5.89 10.19 -11.81
C PRO A 42 -5.75 11.18 -10.66
N ASN A 43 -6.26 10.81 -9.47
CA ASN A 43 -6.13 11.59 -8.24
C ASN A 43 -5.04 11.07 -7.30
N GLY A 44 -4.19 10.15 -7.76
CA GLY A 44 -3.02 9.67 -7.04
C GLY A 44 -3.33 8.97 -5.71
N ARG A 45 -4.42 8.22 -5.63
CA ARG A 45 -4.92 7.66 -4.35
C ARG A 45 -5.40 6.22 -4.47
N ASN A 46 -5.15 5.45 -3.41
CA ASN A 46 -5.56 4.06 -3.28
C ASN A 46 -6.02 3.79 -1.85
N PHE A 47 -7.15 3.10 -1.69
CA PHE A 47 -7.75 2.91 -0.37
C PHE A 47 -8.18 1.47 -0.17
N ASN A 48 -7.48 0.78 0.73
CA ASN A 48 -7.81 -0.57 1.14
C ASN A 48 -8.56 -0.53 2.48
N ILE A 49 -9.79 -1.02 2.51
CA ILE A 49 -10.56 -1.23 3.74
C ILE A 49 -10.52 -2.73 4.05
N ILE A 50 -9.77 -3.11 5.08
CA ILE A 50 -9.31 -4.47 5.32
C ILE A 50 -10.02 -5.04 6.55
N GLN A 51 -10.83 -6.08 6.34
CA GLN A 51 -11.49 -6.83 7.40
C GLN A 51 -10.86 -8.23 7.54
N ASN A 52 -10.06 -8.42 8.59
CA ASN A 52 -9.59 -9.75 9.00
C ASN A 52 -10.74 -10.54 9.66
N GLN A 53 -10.78 -11.87 9.53
CA GLN A 53 -11.88 -12.69 10.08
C GLN A 53 -12.19 -12.45 11.57
N LEU A 54 -11.17 -12.18 12.40
CA LEU A 54 -11.30 -11.95 13.84
C LEU A 54 -10.57 -10.67 14.30
N GLY A 55 -10.33 -9.73 13.37
CA GLY A 55 -9.58 -8.52 13.64
C GLY A 55 -10.42 -7.26 13.56
N LYS A 56 -9.79 -6.14 13.91
CA LYS A 56 -10.33 -4.80 13.70
C LYS A 56 -10.41 -4.47 12.21
N LEU A 57 -11.38 -3.63 11.86
CA LEU A 57 -11.47 -3.03 10.53
C LEU A 57 -10.33 -2.02 10.38
N LEU A 58 -9.39 -2.33 9.49
CA LEU A 58 -8.21 -1.53 9.24
C LEU A 58 -8.38 -0.75 7.94
N TYR A 59 -8.09 0.54 8.00
CA TYR A 59 -8.10 1.45 6.86
C TYR A 59 -6.66 1.71 6.46
N ASP A 60 -6.32 1.44 5.20
CA ASP A 60 -5.01 1.71 4.61
C ASP A 60 -5.19 2.64 3.41
N LEU A 61 -4.98 3.93 3.68
CA LEU A 61 -5.12 5.03 2.72
C LEU A 61 -3.74 5.42 2.21
N GLU A 62 -3.51 5.22 0.91
CA GLU A 62 -2.23 5.40 0.24
C GLU A 62 -2.30 6.54 -0.77
N TRP A 63 -1.23 7.32 -0.83
CA TRP A 63 -1.03 8.43 -1.76
C TRP A 63 0.14 8.15 -2.72
N ASP A 64 0.06 8.71 -3.92
CA ASP A 64 1.06 8.57 -4.98
C ASP A 64 2.44 9.12 -4.59
N ASN A 65 2.48 10.07 -3.67
CA ASN A 65 3.70 10.61 -3.08
C ASN A 65 4.41 9.64 -2.11
N GLY A 66 3.88 8.43 -1.91
CA GLY A 66 4.45 7.41 -1.04
C GLY A 66 3.91 7.40 0.38
N THR A 67 3.13 8.40 0.81
CA THR A 67 2.55 8.42 2.15
C THR A 67 1.38 7.44 2.25
N SER A 68 1.38 6.62 3.31
CA SER A 68 0.26 5.75 3.66
C SER A 68 -0.18 5.97 5.11
N TYR A 69 -1.48 5.91 5.37
CA TYR A 69 -2.07 5.97 6.69
C TYR A 69 -2.80 4.67 7.00
N TYR A 70 -2.34 3.99 8.05
CA TYR A 70 -2.98 2.81 8.61
C TYR A 70 -3.74 3.21 9.86
N TYR A 71 -5.07 3.14 9.86
CA TYR A 71 -5.87 3.59 10.99
C TYR A 71 -7.12 2.75 11.26
N THR A 72 -7.69 2.93 12.45
CA THR A 72 -9.01 2.39 12.83
C THR A 72 -9.97 3.52 13.15
N LEU A 73 -11.23 3.41 12.75
CA LEU A 73 -12.29 4.39 13.08
C LEU A 73 -13.05 4.07 14.37
N ASP A 74 -12.67 2.99 15.06
CA ASP A 74 -13.25 2.60 16.34
C ASP A 74 -12.81 3.53 17.49
N SER A 75 -13.28 3.24 18.71
CA SER A 75 -12.96 4.04 19.89
C SER A 75 -11.47 4.08 20.24
N ASN A 76 -10.67 3.14 19.73
CA ASN A 76 -9.23 3.08 20.02
C ASN A 76 -8.45 4.14 19.24
N LYS A 77 -8.99 4.61 18.09
CA LYS A 77 -8.39 5.67 17.26
C LYS A 77 -6.91 5.46 16.99
N GLU A 78 -6.56 4.25 16.58
CA GLU A 78 -5.18 3.94 16.25
C GLU A 78 -4.82 4.54 14.89
N CYS A 79 -3.63 5.12 14.76
CA CYS A 79 -3.09 5.54 13.48
C CYS A 79 -1.57 5.38 13.40
N LYS A 80 -1.09 4.97 12.22
CA LYS A 80 0.32 4.95 11.86
C LYS A 80 0.49 5.55 10.47
N ALA A 81 1.32 6.59 10.37
CA ALA A 81 1.77 7.12 9.09
C ALA A 81 3.05 6.38 8.66
N LEU A 82 3.09 5.91 7.41
CA LEU A 82 4.21 5.25 6.77
C LEU A 82 4.57 5.97 5.47
N HIS A 83 5.81 5.75 5.01
CA HIS A 83 6.25 6.22 3.70
C HIS A 83 6.88 5.05 2.93
N PHE A 84 6.42 4.85 1.69
CA PHE A 84 6.91 3.88 0.74
C PHE A 84 7.32 4.59 -0.55
N ASP A 85 8.60 4.51 -0.93
CA ASP A 85 9.16 5.23 -2.09
C ASP A 85 8.41 4.97 -3.42
N VAL A 86 7.71 3.83 -3.52
CA VAL A 86 6.99 3.44 -4.74
C VAL A 86 5.64 4.15 -4.86
N GLY A 87 4.96 4.40 -3.73
CA GLY A 87 3.58 4.90 -3.68
C GLY A 87 2.54 3.93 -4.24
N VAL A 88 1.43 4.48 -4.70
CA VAL A 88 0.33 3.74 -5.33
C VAL A 88 0.82 3.00 -6.58
N LEU A 89 0.32 1.77 -6.77
CA LEU A 89 0.61 0.96 -7.95
C LEU A 89 0.29 1.73 -9.23
N ARG A 90 1.30 2.00 -10.06
CA ARG A 90 1.14 2.76 -11.31
C ARG A 90 0.57 1.87 -12.44
N PRO A 91 -0.14 2.43 -13.43
CA PRO A 91 -0.67 1.64 -14.55
C PRO A 91 0.42 0.86 -15.32
N ASP A 92 1.61 1.43 -15.44
CA ASP A 92 2.80 0.89 -16.11
C ASP A 92 3.62 -0.08 -15.22
N TRP A 93 3.10 -0.52 -14.08
CA TRP A 93 3.87 -1.32 -13.12
C TRP A 93 4.38 -2.66 -13.68
N LEU A 94 3.81 -3.17 -14.78
CA LEU A 94 4.29 -4.36 -15.49
C LEU A 94 5.47 -4.09 -16.43
N ASP A 95 5.93 -2.86 -16.56
CA ASP A 95 7.11 -2.54 -17.37
C ASP A 95 8.31 -3.36 -16.90
N SER A 96 8.99 -4.03 -17.83
CA SER A 96 10.08 -4.97 -17.54
C SER A 96 9.69 -6.22 -16.72
N ALA A 97 8.40 -6.55 -16.60
CA ALA A 97 7.98 -7.84 -16.07
C ALA A 97 8.27 -8.97 -17.08
N GLU A 98 8.58 -10.15 -16.56
CA GLU A 98 8.82 -11.36 -17.35
C GLU A 98 7.48 -12.05 -17.63
N TYR A 99 7.15 -12.25 -18.91
CA TYR A 99 5.96 -13.01 -19.29
C TYR A 99 6.22 -14.51 -19.17
N LEU A 100 5.40 -15.21 -18.39
CA LEU A 100 5.55 -16.64 -18.11
C LEU A 100 4.67 -17.54 -18.99
N GLY A 101 3.66 -16.97 -19.67
CA GLY A 101 2.73 -17.72 -20.50
C GLY A 101 1.28 -17.53 -20.05
N ARG A 102 0.43 -18.52 -20.37
CA ARG A 102 -0.99 -18.52 -20.00
C ARG A 102 -1.34 -19.65 -19.06
N GLU A 103 -2.16 -19.35 -18.07
CA GLU A 103 -2.67 -20.30 -17.11
C GLU A 103 -4.13 -20.02 -16.78
N MET A 104 -4.87 -21.08 -16.44
CA MET A 104 -6.21 -20.93 -15.90
C MET A 104 -6.10 -20.53 -14.42
N MET A 105 -6.71 -19.41 -14.02
CA MET A 105 -6.83 -18.98 -12.63
C MET A 105 -8.23 -18.47 -12.32
N ASP A 106 -8.86 -18.96 -11.24
CA ASP A 106 -10.22 -18.56 -10.80
C ASP A 106 -11.29 -18.54 -11.92
N TRP A 107 -11.19 -19.48 -12.86
CA TRP A 107 -12.03 -19.62 -14.07
C TRP A 107 -11.76 -18.62 -15.21
N PHE A 108 -10.65 -17.90 -15.16
CA PHE A 108 -10.15 -17.01 -16.22
C PHE A 108 -8.95 -17.63 -16.94
N ASP A 109 -8.88 -17.46 -18.27
CA ASP A 109 -7.65 -17.66 -19.03
C ASP A 109 -6.77 -16.42 -18.85
N CYS A 110 -5.65 -16.55 -18.14
CA CYS A 110 -4.84 -15.42 -17.69
C CYS A 110 -3.48 -15.39 -18.38
N ASN A 111 -3.03 -14.20 -18.78
CA ASN A 111 -1.62 -13.90 -18.96
C ASN A 111 -0.94 -13.91 -17.59
N VAL A 112 0.21 -14.59 -17.48
CA VAL A 112 0.97 -14.69 -16.23
C VAL A 112 2.27 -13.89 -16.37
N TRP A 113 2.51 -13.02 -15.39
CA TRP A 113 3.68 -12.16 -15.34
C TRP A 113 4.43 -12.34 -14.03
N LYS A 114 5.76 -12.43 -14.10
CA LYS A 114 6.65 -12.31 -12.94
C LYS A 114 7.18 -10.89 -12.89
N LYS A 115 6.92 -10.18 -11.80
CA LYS A 115 7.49 -8.87 -11.52
C LYS A 115 8.40 -9.00 -10.32
N VAL A 116 9.67 -8.62 -10.50
CA VAL A 116 10.75 -8.87 -9.51
C VAL A 116 10.74 -10.33 -9.03
N ASP A 117 11.51 -10.69 -8.01
CA ASP A 117 11.65 -12.10 -7.62
C ASP A 117 10.54 -12.65 -6.71
N PHE A 118 9.56 -11.81 -6.35
CA PHE A 118 8.56 -12.18 -5.35
C PHE A 118 7.11 -11.92 -5.74
N ILE A 119 6.81 -11.41 -6.94
CA ILE A 119 5.44 -11.15 -7.39
C ILE A 119 5.14 -11.96 -8.64
N THR A 120 4.07 -12.76 -8.59
CA THR A 120 3.41 -13.33 -9.77
C THR A 120 2.02 -12.73 -9.91
N TYR A 121 1.68 -12.30 -11.12
CA TYR A 121 0.45 -11.61 -11.44
C TYR A 121 -0.29 -12.26 -12.58
N TYR A 122 -1.61 -12.38 -12.41
CA TYR A 122 -2.53 -12.99 -13.34
C TYR A 122 -3.50 -11.93 -13.84
N GLU A 123 -3.51 -11.75 -15.15
CA GLU A 123 -4.39 -10.82 -15.86
C GLU A 123 -5.26 -11.57 -16.85
N ASP A 124 -6.58 -11.38 -16.80
CA ASP A 124 -7.48 -11.98 -17.79
C ASP A 124 -7.09 -11.56 -19.22
N VAL A 125 -6.90 -12.54 -20.10
CA VAL A 125 -6.50 -12.33 -21.49
C VAL A 125 -7.49 -11.43 -22.23
N VAL A 126 -8.79 -11.56 -21.94
CA VAL A 126 -9.87 -10.87 -22.65
C VAL A 126 -10.07 -9.46 -22.13
N THR A 127 -10.37 -9.31 -20.83
CA THR A 127 -10.75 -8.00 -20.26
C THR A 127 -9.57 -7.19 -19.77
N LYS A 128 -8.38 -7.78 -19.66
CA LYS A 128 -7.18 -7.15 -19.10
C LYS A 128 -7.33 -6.72 -17.64
N ARG A 129 -8.26 -7.33 -16.91
CA ARG A 129 -8.48 -7.07 -15.49
C ARG A 129 -7.52 -7.90 -14.62
N PRO A 130 -7.14 -7.40 -13.44
CA PRO A 130 -6.45 -8.21 -12.45
C PRO A 130 -7.35 -9.37 -12.00
N VAL A 131 -6.78 -10.57 -11.92
CA VAL A 131 -7.48 -11.77 -11.44
C VAL A 131 -6.87 -12.25 -10.13
N HIS A 132 -5.55 -12.39 -10.11
CA HIS A 132 -4.85 -12.98 -8.96
C HIS A 132 -3.45 -12.42 -8.80
N TRP A 133 -3.01 -12.34 -7.55
CA TRP A 133 -1.64 -11.96 -7.18
C TRP A 133 -1.08 -12.96 -6.18
N VAL A 134 0.18 -13.33 -6.38
CA VAL A 134 0.97 -14.10 -5.41
C VAL A 134 2.20 -13.29 -5.03
N PHE A 135 2.35 -13.05 -3.73
CA PHE A 135 3.51 -12.43 -3.11
C PHE A 135 4.27 -13.51 -2.33
N PHE A 136 5.41 -13.95 -2.86
CA PHE A 136 6.26 -14.95 -2.21
C PHE A 136 7.17 -14.30 -1.17
N THR A 137 7.52 -15.07 -0.14
CA THR A 137 8.68 -14.74 0.71
C THR A 137 9.90 -15.55 0.25
N GLN A 138 11.07 -15.31 0.85
CA GLN A 138 12.31 -16.08 0.55
C GLN A 138 12.13 -17.61 0.72
N THR A 139 11.12 -18.04 1.48
CA THR A 139 10.74 -19.44 1.62
C THR A 139 9.49 -19.72 0.78
N PHE A 140 9.61 -20.59 -0.23
CA PHE A 140 8.57 -20.90 -1.23
C PHE A 140 7.19 -21.29 -0.67
N TRP A 141 7.12 -21.81 0.56
CA TRP A 141 5.86 -22.22 1.22
C TRP A 141 5.12 -21.09 1.95
N PHE A 142 5.77 -19.94 2.17
CA PHE A 142 5.20 -18.82 2.91
C PHE A 142 4.98 -17.63 1.98
N GLY A 143 3.80 -17.05 2.02
CA GLY A 143 3.45 -15.90 1.18
C GLY A 143 2.05 -15.37 1.43
N ARG A 144 1.67 -14.43 0.58
CA ARG A 144 0.34 -13.85 0.54
C ARG A 144 -0.23 -14.02 -0.86
N SER A 145 -1.47 -14.49 -0.96
CA SER A 145 -2.23 -14.49 -2.20
C SER A 145 -3.42 -13.53 -2.11
N ALA A 146 -3.79 -12.96 -3.24
CA ALA A 146 -4.95 -12.09 -3.38
C ALA A 146 -5.78 -12.51 -4.59
N HIS A 147 -7.07 -12.77 -4.37
CA HIS A 147 -8.03 -13.19 -5.39
C HIS A 147 -9.05 -12.08 -5.59
N VAL A 148 -9.17 -11.58 -6.81
CA VAL A 148 -10.11 -10.52 -7.18
C VAL A 148 -11.50 -11.13 -7.37
N MET A 149 -12.44 -10.76 -6.51
CA MET A 149 -13.81 -11.30 -6.53
C MET A 149 -14.74 -10.45 -7.40
N THR A 150 -14.64 -9.12 -7.30
CA THR A 150 -15.39 -8.15 -8.12
C THR A 150 -14.42 -7.15 -8.76
N PHE A 151 -14.81 -6.55 -9.88
CA PHE A 151 -14.00 -5.54 -10.55
C PHE A 151 -14.90 -4.57 -11.32
N GLU A 152 -15.17 -3.42 -10.71
CA GLU A 152 -16.08 -2.40 -11.20
C GLU A 152 -15.29 -1.22 -11.78
N VAL A 153 -15.15 -1.21 -13.10
CA VAL A 153 -14.37 -0.20 -13.81
C VAL A 153 -15.07 1.16 -13.77
N GLY A 154 -14.31 2.21 -13.45
CA GLY A 154 -14.81 3.59 -13.39
C GLY A 154 -15.60 3.92 -12.13
N ALA A 155 -15.69 3.01 -11.16
CA ALA A 155 -16.25 3.31 -9.85
C ALA A 155 -15.41 4.36 -9.13
N VAL A 156 -16.09 5.27 -8.42
CA VAL A 156 -15.47 6.40 -7.70
C VAL A 156 -16.04 6.47 -6.29
N LEU A 157 -15.20 6.92 -5.35
CA LEU A 157 -15.56 7.14 -3.95
C LEU A 157 -15.58 8.64 -3.67
N GLU A 158 -16.52 9.12 -2.83
CA GLU A 158 -16.64 10.55 -2.55
C GLU A 158 -15.36 11.11 -1.89
N ASP A 159 -14.98 12.34 -2.26
CA ASP A 159 -13.71 12.97 -1.85
C ASP A 159 -13.52 13.04 -0.33
N GLU A 160 -14.62 13.16 0.43
CA GLU A 160 -14.61 13.19 1.89
C GLU A 160 -14.11 11.88 2.50
N LYS A 161 -14.24 10.75 1.81
CA LYS A 161 -13.81 9.43 2.30
C LYS A 161 -12.31 9.22 2.21
N TRP A 162 -11.63 10.01 1.38
CA TRP A 162 -10.18 9.93 1.18
C TRP A 162 -9.38 10.72 2.23
N GLN A 163 -10.02 11.20 3.28
CA GLN A 163 -9.35 11.97 4.32
C GLN A 163 -8.93 11.06 5.48
N ALA A 164 -7.62 11.08 5.80
CA ALA A 164 -7.13 10.47 7.02
C ALA A 164 -7.72 11.19 8.25
N PRO A 165 -8.04 10.47 9.34
CA PRO A 165 -8.56 11.11 10.55
C PRO A 165 -7.58 12.08 11.21
N VAL A 166 -8.09 13.08 11.90
CA VAL A 166 -7.28 14.15 12.52
C VAL A 166 -6.21 13.63 13.49
N TYR A 167 -6.49 12.55 14.22
CA TYR A 167 -5.53 11.94 15.17
C TYR A 167 -4.32 11.28 14.49
N CYS A 168 -4.35 11.06 13.17
CA CYS A 168 -3.18 10.64 12.41
C CYS A 168 -2.09 11.72 12.33
N PHE A 169 -2.42 12.97 12.65
CA PHE A 169 -1.51 14.11 12.61
C PHE A 169 -1.09 14.58 14.01
N GLU A 170 -1.59 13.93 15.06
CA GLU A 170 -1.41 14.33 16.46
C GLU A 170 -0.16 13.67 17.13
N GLY A 171 0.68 12.95 16.37
CA GLY A 171 1.87 12.24 16.86
C GLY A 171 3.12 12.37 15.97
N LYS A 172 4.32 12.18 16.55
CA LYS A 172 5.61 12.27 15.84
C LYS A 172 5.72 11.15 14.79
N VAL A 173 6.03 11.52 13.54
CA VAL A 173 6.32 10.58 12.45
C VAL A 173 7.52 9.69 12.85
N GLU A 174 7.30 8.39 13.05
CA GLU A 174 8.40 7.44 13.15
C GLU A 174 9.01 7.21 11.77
N VAL A 175 10.05 7.97 11.45
CA VAL A 175 10.85 7.74 10.25
C VAL A 175 11.70 6.48 10.48
N THR A 176 11.24 5.32 10.02
CA THR A 176 12.11 4.13 9.95
C THR A 176 13.03 4.26 8.73
N GLY A 177 14.01 5.16 8.83
CA GLY A 177 15.13 5.23 7.91
C GLY A 177 16.10 4.10 8.24
N ARG A 178 16.34 3.19 7.29
CA ARG A 178 17.38 2.17 7.40
C ARG A 178 18.74 2.84 7.11
N SER A 179 19.27 3.61 8.06
CA SER A 179 20.64 4.14 7.97
C SER A 179 21.61 3.14 8.58
N GLY A 180 22.34 2.43 7.73
CA GLY A 180 23.57 1.76 8.15
C GLY A 180 24.63 2.81 8.47
N GLY A 181 25.09 2.83 9.72
CA GLY A 181 26.46 3.20 10.07
C GLY A 181 26.75 4.64 10.55
N ILE A 182 26.95 4.72 11.88
CA ILE A 182 27.93 5.56 12.60
C ILE A 182 27.60 7.06 12.79
N GLY A 183 27.30 7.44 14.05
CA GLY A 183 27.61 8.76 14.59
C GLY A 183 26.46 9.50 15.28
N SER A 184 26.41 9.39 16.62
CA SER A 184 25.89 10.34 17.61
C SER A 184 25.52 11.76 17.09
N VAL A 185 24.32 12.27 17.42
CA VAL A 185 24.07 13.37 18.38
C VAL A 185 22.55 13.57 18.52
N THR A 186 22.08 13.68 19.75
CA THR A 186 20.72 14.02 20.18
C THR A 186 20.32 15.45 19.81
N ALA A 187 19.10 15.65 19.30
CA ALA A 187 18.46 16.95 19.28
C ALA A 187 16.95 16.82 19.50
N GLU A 188 16.55 16.78 20.78
CA GLU A 188 15.18 17.10 21.17
C GLU A 188 14.96 18.59 20.95
N ARG A 189 14.01 18.94 20.07
CA ARG A 189 13.39 20.28 20.08
C ARG A 189 12.04 20.15 20.76
N GLU A 190 12.03 20.39 22.07
CA GLU A 190 10.81 20.74 22.80
C GLU A 190 10.40 22.16 22.40
N TYR A 191 9.18 22.31 21.89
CA TYR A 191 8.54 23.61 21.74
C TYR A 191 7.71 23.87 23.00
N SER A 192 8.33 24.48 24.01
CA SER A 192 7.61 24.90 25.21
C SER A 192 7.02 26.29 25.01
N LYS A 193 5.69 26.35 24.94
CA LYS A 193 4.91 27.57 25.18
C LYS A 193 4.97 27.86 26.67
N ASN A 194 5.64 28.95 27.06
CA ASN A 194 5.15 29.98 27.97
C ASN A 194 6.32 30.88 28.38
N GLY A 195 6.19 32.16 28.09
CA GLY A 195 7.13 33.17 28.54
C GLY A 195 6.96 33.45 30.01
N GLU A 196 8.07 33.48 30.74
CA GLU A 196 8.31 34.42 31.82
C GLU A 196 9.82 34.44 32.15
N GLU A 197 10.42 35.60 31.94
CA GLU A 197 11.83 35.89 32.16
C GLU A 197 12.07 36.13 33.66
N ARG A 198 12.91 35.32 34.33
CA ARG A 198 13.64 35.77 35.54
C ARG A 198 15.07 35.23 35.59
N ARG A 199 15.99 36.20 35.68
CA ARG A 199 17.45 36.11 35.83
C ARG A 199 17.85 35.48 37.17
N GLY A 200 18.98 34.75 37.20
CA GLY A 200 19.57 34.28 38.46
C GLY A 200 20.84 33.39 38.40
N LEU A 201 21.93 33.89 37.79
CA LEU A 201 23.35 33.82 38.20
C LEU A 201 23.99 32.64 38.99
N ARG A 202 25.24 32.31 38.52
CA ARG A 202 26.44 31.67 39.16
C ARG A 202 26.48 30.12 39.16
N GLY A 203 27.57 29.42 38.83
CA GLY A 203 28.94 29.70 38.38
C GLY A 203 29.64 28.34 38.18
N LEU A 204 30.34 28.10 37.06
CA LEU A 204 31.81 28.01 36.92
C LEU A 204 32.56 27.03 37.84
N MET A 205 33.07 25.94 37.24
CA MET A 205 34.42 25.31 37.37
C MET A 205 34.47 24.19 36.30
N GLY A 206 35.35 24.17 35.29
CA GLY A 206 36.82 24.07 35.33
C GLY A 206 37.16 22.57 35.18
N PHE A 207 37.79 22.03 34.14
CA PHE A 207 38.81 22.48 33.19
C PHE A 207 38.48 22.06 31.75
#